data_AF-A0AA88LG31-F1
#
_entry.id   AF-A0AA88LG31-F1
#
_cell.length_a   1.000
_cell.length_b   1.000
_cell.length_c   1.000
_cell.angle_alpha   90.00
_cell.angle_beta   90.00
_cell.angle_gamma   90.00
#
_symmetry.space_group_name_H-M   'P 1'
#
loop_
_entity.id
_entity.type
_entity.pdbx_description
1 polymer ?
#
loop_
_entity_poly.entity_id
_entity_poly.type
_entity_poly.pdbx_seq_one_letter_code
_entity_poly.pdbx_strand_id
1 'polypeptide(L)'
;MDVTGVEQLSLNVRYFESTTKCIRVNFLGFAPSNGPNVQNITSTIKEKVFEWGLDLSDAVGQGYDGCSTMAGRISGVHKKFLMNFPWPGISTVPAIT
;
A
#
# COMPACT_ATOMS: atom_id res chain seq x y z
N MET A 1 8.56 -17.82 -5.03
CA MET A 1 9.78 -17.03 -5.30
C MET A 1 9.83 -16.81 -6.79
N ASP A 2 10.02 -15.57 -7.25
CA ASP A 2 10.22 -15.27 -8.68
C ASP A 2 11.45 -16.03 -9.20
N VAL A 3 11.47 -16.37 -10.49
CA VAL A 3 12.58 -17.10 -11.14
C VAL A 3 13.88 -16.30 -11.06
N THR A 4 13.78 -14.97 -10.97
CA THR A 4 14.92 -14.06 -10.81
C THR A 4 15.45 -13.99 -9.36
N GLY A 5 14.71 -14.55 -8.40
CA GLY A 5 15.01 -14.43 -6.97
C GLY A 5 14.75 -13.04 -6.37
N VAL A 6 14.21 -12.10 -7.16
CA VAL A 6 13.83 -10.76 -6.69
C VAL A 6 12.49 -10.82 -5.96
N GLU A 7 12.39 -10.10 -4.85
CA GLU A 7 11.13 -9.96 -4.14
C GLU A 7 10.17 -9.05 -4.90
N GLN A 8 8.93 -9.49 -5.04
CA GLN A 8 7.88 -8.80 -5.79
C GLN A 8 6.74 -8.42 -4.86
N LEU A 9 6.35 -7.15 -4.88
CA LEU A 9 5.18 -6.65 -4.18
C LEU A 9 3.97 -6.71 -5.11
N SER A 10 2.90 -7.39 -4.70
CA SER A 10 1.62 -7.34 -5.40
C SER A 10 0.82 -6.13 -4.92
N LEU A 11 0.43 -5.24 -5.83
CA LEU A 11 -0.32 -4.03 -5.50
C LEU A 11 -1.75 -4.09 -6.03
N ASN A 12 -2.69 -3.75 -5.15
CA ASN A 12 -4.12 -3.71 -5.43
C ASN A 12 -4.68 -2.35 -5.01
N VAL A 13 -5.67 -1.84 -5.75
CA VAL A 13 -6.49 -0.70 -5.32
C VAL A 13 -7.90 -1.16 -5.03
N ARG A 14 -8.48 -0.66 -3.94
CA ARG A 14 -9.88 -0.86 -3.56
C ARG A 14 -10.60 0.48 -3.59
N TYR A 15 -11.66 0.58 -4.38
CA TYR A 15 -12.41 1.84 -4.55
C TYR A 15 -13.91 1.57 -4.68
N PHE A 16 -14.71 2.61 -4.47
CA PHE A 16 -16.16 2.55 -4.66
C PHE A 16 -16.51 2.98 -6.09
N GLU A 17 -17.14 2.11 -6.87
CA GLU A 17 -17.60 2.45 -8.22
C GLU A 17 -18.99 3.07 -8.15
N SER A 18 -19.09 4.34 -8.51
CA SER A 18 -20.32 5.12 -8.38
C SER A 18 -21.45 4.64 -9.29
N THR A 19 -21.13 4.03 -10.44
CA THR A 19 -22.10 3.51 -11.42
C THR A 19 -22.80 2.27 -10.91
N THR A 20 -22.04 1.28 -10.44
CA THR A 20 -22.58 -0.01 -9.97
C THR A 20 -22.91 -0.01 -8.47
N LYS A 21 -22.56 1.07 -7.76
CA LYS A 21 -22.71 1.20 -6.30
C LYS A 21 -22.04 0.07 -5.52
N CYS A 22 -20.92 -0.43 -6.03
CA CYS A 22 -20.20 -1.58 -5.47
C CYS A 22 -18.75 -1.23 -5.15
N ILE A 23 -18.19 -1.89 -4.13
CA ILE A 23 -16.76 -1.86 -3.86
C ILE A 23 -16.07 -2.77 -4.89
N ARG A 24 -15.06 -2.25 -5.57
CA ARG A 24 -14.19 -3.02 -6.48
C ARG A 24 -12.78 -3.11 -5.95
N VAL A 25 -12.11 -4.20 -6.33
CA VAL A 25 -10.69 -4.39 -6.12
C VAL A 25 -10.08 -4.68 -7.48
N ASN A 26 -9.10 -3.86 -7.88
CA ASN A 26 -8.35 -4.09 -9.11
C ASN A 26 -6.89 -4.37 -8.76
N PHE A 27 -6.36 -5.44 -9.35
CA PHE A 27 -4.92 -5.70 -9.34
C PHE A 27 -4.23 -4.73 -10.29
N LEU A 28 -3.24 -4.01 -9.79
CA LEU A 28 -2.48 -3.03 -10.58
C LEU A 28 -1.25 -3.67 -11.22
N GLY A 29 -0.60 -4.58 -10.50
CA GLY A 29 0.57 -5.29 -10.99
C GLY A 29 1.53 -5.70 -9.88
N PHE A 30 2.67 -6.22 -10.32
CA PHE A 30 3.81 -6.49 -9.47
C PHE A 30 4.82 -5.34 -9.53
N ALA A 31 5.43 -5.06 -8.39
CA ALA A 31 6.52 -4.11 -8.26
C ALA A 31 7.75 -4.80 -7.66
N PRO A 32 8.87 -4.88 -8.40
CA PRO A 32 10.10 -5.44 -7.85
C PRO A 32 10.63 -4.53 -6.75
N SER A 33 10.94 -5.12 -5.60
CA SER A 33 11.59 -4.42 -4.49
C SER A 33 12.99 -4.99 -4.26
N ASN A 34 13.95 -4.12 -3.98
CA ASN A 34 15.33 -4.51 -3.65
C ASN A 34 15.43 -5.04 -2.20
N GLY A 35 14.68 -6.11 -1.89
CA GLY A 35 14.68 -6.82 -0.62
C GLY A 35 13.64 -6.34 0.42
N PRO A 36 13.50 -7.07 1.54
CA PRO A 36 12.33 -7.00 2.44
C PRO A 36 12.50 -5.91 3.49
N ASN A 37 13.08 -4.79 3.10
CA ASN A 37 13.37 -3.68 3.97
C ASN A 37 12.26 -2.64 3.86
N VAL A 38 11.81 -2.11 5.00
CA VAL A 38 10.70 -1.15 5.09
C VAL A 38 10.92 0.05 4.18
N GLN A 39 12.15 0.59 4.14
CA GLN A 39 12.49 1.76 3.34
C GLN A 39 12.36 1.46 1.84
N ASN A 40 12.89 0.33 1.40
CA ASN A 40 12.82 -0.09 0.00
C ASN A 40 11.37 -0.31 -0.43
N ILE A 41 10.61 -1.08 0.33
CA ILE A 41 9.19 -1.34 0.06
C ILE A 41 8.40 -0.02 0.02
N THR A 42 8.65 0.88 0.97
CA THR A 42 7.97 2.17 1.02
C THR A 42 8.25 3.01 -0.22
N SER A 43 9.51 3.07 -0.66
CA SER A 43 9.89 3.81 -1.89
C SER A 43 9.26 3.17 -3.13
N THR A 44 9.39 1.86 -3.27
CA THR A 44 8.84 1.11 -4.41
C THR A 44 7.33 1.32 -4.56
N ILE A 45 6.56 1.30 -3.47
CA ILE A 45 5.11 1.56 -3.53
C ILE A 45 4.84 2.99 -4.00
N LYS A 46 5.53 4.00 -3.43
CA LYS A 46 5.30 5.41 -3.81
C LYS A 46 5.60 5.65 -5.29
N GLU A 47 6.74 5.15 -5.75
CA GLU A 47 7.18 5.30 -7.15
C GLU A 47 6.17 4.64 -8.11
N LYS A 48 5.71 3.43 -7.80
CA LYS A 48 4.79 2.68 -8.68
C LYS A 48 3.39 3.26 -8.70
N VAL A 49 2.87 3.70 -7.55
CA VAL A 49 1.56 4.35 -7.49
C VAL A 49 1.57 5.65 -8.31
N PHE A 50 2.64 6.45 -8.20
CA PHE A 50 2.83 7.65 -9.02
C PHE A 50 2.97 7.33 -10.53
N GLU A 51 3.75 6.31 -10.89
CA GLU A 51 3.91 5.83 -12.26
C GLU A 51 2.58 5.41 -12.89
N TRP A 52 1.69 4.81 -12.10
CA TRP A 52 0.33 4.43 -12.53
C TRP A 52 -0.68 5.58 -12.54
N GLY A 53 -0.23 6.81 -12.24
CA GLY A 53 -1.08 8.01 -12.25
C GLY A 53 -2.08 8.08 -11.10
N LEU A 54 -1.83 7.35 -10.01
CA LEU A 54 -2.64 7.40 -8.81
C LEU A 54 -2.06 8.44 -7.84
N ASP A 55 -2.92 9.29 -7.30
CA ASP A 55 -2.54 10.22 -6.24
C ASP A 55 -2.81 9.59 -4.86
N LEU A 56 -1.76 9.49 -4.03
CA LEU A 56 -1.89 9.01 -2.65
C LEU A 56 -2.63 10.00 -1.74
N SER A 57 -2.80 11.26 -2.15
CA SER A 57 -3.62 12.23 -1.44
C SER A 57 -5.12 11.91 -1.48
N ASP A 58 -5.57 11.20 -2.53
CA ASP A 58 -6.95 10.73 -2.70
C ASP A 58 -7.22 9.40 -1.97
N ALA A 59 -6.17 8.74 -1.48
CA ALA A 59 -6.34 7.51 -0.73
C ALA A 59 -7.03 7.81 0.63
N VAL A 60 -7.88 6.87 1.07
CA VAL A 60 -8.63 6.98 2.34
C VAL A 60 -8.30 5.85 3.30
N GLY A 61 -7.39 4.96 2.92
CA GLY A 61 -6.99 3.80 3.69
C GLY A 61 -5.87 3.03 3.04
N GLN A 62 -5.29 2.10 3.81
CA GLN A 62 -4.18 1.24 3.39
C GLN A 62 -4.31 -0.14 4.04
N GLY A 63 -3.93 -1.18 3.30
CA GLY A 63 -3.94 -2.57 3.77
C GLY A 63 -2.62 -3.25 3.42
N TYR A 64 -2.12 -4.09 4.32
CA TYR A 64 -0.82 -4.76 4.22
C TYR A 64 -0.92 -6.20 4.70
N ASP A 65 0.04 -7.05 4.30
CA ASP A 65 0.19 -8.35 4.94
C ASP A 65 0.56 -8.19 6.43
N GLY A 66 0.25 -9.20 7.23
CA GLY A 66 0.47 -9.18 8.68
C GLY A 66 1.93 -9.26 9.12
N CYS A 67 2.91 -9.23 8.21
CA CYS A 67 4.32 -9.28 8.57
C CYS A 67 4.75 -7.99 9.29
N SER A 68 5.69 -8.09 10.23
CA SER A 68 6.17 -6.95 11.02
C SER A 68 6.77 -5.83 10.16
N THR A 69 7.44 -6.17 9.06
CA THR A 69 7.95 -5.21 8.07
C THR A 69 6.81 -4.38 7.46
N MET A 70 5.66 -5.00 7.21
CA MET A 70 4.56 -4.38 6.47
C MET A 70 3.54 -3.72 7.42
N ALA A 71 2.97 -4.49 8.35
CA ALA A 71 1.95 -4.05 9.30
C ALA A 71 2.49 -3.50 10.64
N GLY A 72 3.81 -3.43 10.81
CA GLY A 72 4.44 -2.98 12.06
C GLY A 72 3.99 -1.59 12.51
N ARG A 73 3.48 -1.50 13.75
CA ARG A 73 2.93 -0.26 14.32
C ARG A 73 3.97 0.85 14.58
N ILE A 74 5.22 0.47 14.82
CA ILE A 74 6.30 1.40 15.20
C ILE A 74 7.13 1.79 13.97
N SER A 75 7.58 0.80 13.20
CA SER A 75 8.57 0.99 12.14
C SER A 75 8.17 0.33 10.82
N GLY A 76 6.97 -0.24 10.70
CA GLY A 76 6.52 -0.90 9.47
C GLY A 76 6.11 0.08 8.37
N VAL A 77 5.94 -0.44 7.15
CA VAL A 77 5.50 0.31 5.97
C VAL A 77 4.20 1.07 6.26
N HIS A 78 3.25 0.42 6.94
CA HIS A 78 2.01 1.05 7.40
C HIS A 78 2.25 2.36 8.14
N LYS A 79 3.14 2.35 9.15
CA LYS A 79 3.43 3.55 9.94
C LYS A 79 4.14 4.62 9.09
N LYS A 80 5.03 4.23 8.19
CA LYS A 80 5.75 5.15 7.30
C LYS A 80 4.81 5.86 6.32
N PHE A 81 3.83 5.17 5.75
CA PHE A 81 2.84 5.80 4.89
C PHE A 81 1.95 6.77 5.66
N LEU A 82 1.43 6.39 6.84
CA LEU A 82 0.61 7.29 7.68
C LEU A 82 1.31 8.61 8.00
N MET A 83 2.63 8.59 8.19
CA MET A 83 3.39 9.81 8.51
C MET A 83 3.56 10.74 7.31
N ASN A 84 3.58 10.20 6.09
CA ASN A 84 3.77 10.98 4.86
C ASN A 84 2.44 11.41 4.23
N PHE A 85 1.41 10.59 4.38
CA PHE A 85 0.06 10.79 3.84
C PHE A 85 -0.95 10.63 4.98
N PRO A 86 -1.03 11.62 5.89
CA PRO A 86 -1.98 11.58 6.97
C PRO A 86 -3.40 11.69 6.41
N TRP A 87 -4.27 10.76 6.76
CA TRP A 87 -5.66 10.76 6.29
C TRP A 87 -6.39 12.01 6.80
N PRO A 88 -6.96 12.85 5.91
CA PRO A 88 -7.80 13.94 6.32
C PRO A 88 -9.14 13.38 6.81
N GLY A 89 -9.29 13.22 8.13
CA GLY A 89 -10.62 13.05 8.74
C GLY A 89 -10.95 11.71 9.42
N ILE A 90 -9.96 10.84 9.70
CA ILE A 90 -10.20 9.68 10.56
C ILE A 90 -9.30 9.76 11.80
N SER A 91 -9.84 10.32 12.88
CA SER A 91 -9.35 10.00 14.21
C SER A 91 -9.62 8.51 14.44
N THR A 92 -8.56 7.70 14.44
CA THR A 92 -8.52 6.35 15.03
C THR A 92 -9.63 5.38 14.57
N VAL A 93 -9.58 4.91 13.33
CA VAL A 93 -10.15 3.58 13.05
C VAL A 93 -9.01 2.57 13.26
N PRO A 94 -9.15 1.60 14.18
CA PRO A 94 -8.10 0.63 14.45
C PRO A 94 -7.84 -0.18 13.18
N ALA A 95 -6.55 -0.43 12.91
CA ALA A 95 -6.13 -1.34 11.86
C ALA A 95 -6.87 -2.68 12.05
N ILE A 96 -7.76 -3.02 11.12
CA ILE A 96 -8.47 -4.29 11.14
C ILE A 96 -7.41 -5.33 10.83
N THR A 97 -7.17 -6.22 11.80
CA THR A 97 -6.23 -7.35 11.70
C THR A 97 -6.92 -8.52 11.04
#